data_AF-A0A260Z3B2-F1
#
_entry.id   AF-A0A260Z3B2-F1
#
_cell.length_a   1.000
_cell.length_b   1.000
_cell.length_c   1.000
_cell.angle_alpha   90.00
_cell.angle_beta   90.00
_cell.angle_gamma   90.00
#
_symmetry.space_group_name_H-M   'P 1'
#
loop_
_entity.id
_entity.type
_entity.pdbx_description
1 polymer ?
#
loop_
_entity_poly.entity_id
_entity_poly.type
_entity_poly.pdbx_seq_one_letter_code
_entity_poly.pdbx_strand_id
1 'polypeptide(L)'
;MLPLIAEKPISLANPSGKVSRARFPNKFPRILQNGAPSLEVQLKHAWNPNDCPKDLKVKTDAPLTFHRNPIAESTHGIRGKQGYSGG
;
A
#
# COMPACT_ATOMS: atom_id res chain seq x y z
N MET A 1 2.50 -28.07 -13.89
CA MET A 1 1.91 -26.73 -14.07
C MET A 1 0.56 -26.75 -13.36
N LEU A 2 0.50 -26.34 -12.09
CA LEU A 2 -0.74 -26.31 -11.31
C LEU A 2 -1.54 -25.05 -11.66
N PRO A 3 -2.89 -25.11 -11.75
CA PRO A 3 -3.69 -23.94 -12.09
C PRO A 3 -3.71 -22.96 -10.91
N LEU A 4 -3.66 -21.67 -11.25
CA LEU A 4 -3.83 -20.56 -10.32
C LEU A 4 -5.29 -20.56 -9.82
N ILE A 5 -5.50 -21.00 -8.57
CA ILE A 5 -6.79 -20.88 -7.92
C ILE A 5 -7.03 -19.37 -7.71
N ALA A 6 -8.06 -18.83 -8.37
CA ALA A 6 -8.52 -17.49 -8.08
C ALA A 6 -9.13 -17.50 -6.67
N GLU A 7 -8.35 -17.04 -5.69
CA GLU A 7 -8.84 -16.81 -4.32
C GLU A 7 -10.06 -15.87 -4.40
N LYS A 8 -11.23 -16.41 -4.07
CA LYS A 8 -12.49 -15.68 -3.98
C LYS A 8 -12.31 -14.61 -2.89
N PRO A 9 -12.73 -13.35 -3.08
CA PRO A 9 -12.60 -12.35 -2.02
C PRO A 9 -13.33 -12.85 -0.77
N ILE A 10 -12.63 -12.82 0.37
CA ILE A 10 -13.17 -13.21 1.67
C ILE A 10 -14.38 -12.32 1.95
N SER A 11 -15.58 -12.86 1.74
CA SER A 11 -16.83 -12.21 2.08
C SER A 11 -16.99 -12.29 3.60
N LEU A 12 -16.76 -11.17 4.29
CA LEU A 12 -17.08 -11.01 5.71
C LEU A 12 -18.61 -10.88 5.92
N ALA A 13 -19.39 -11.79 5.32
CA ALA A 13 -20.84 -11.80 5.48
C ALA A 13 -21.19 -12.44 6.83
N ASN A 14 -21.46 -11.57 7.81
CA ASN A 14 -22.10 -11.92 9.06
C ASN A 14 -23.47 -12.61 8.78
N PRO A 15 -23.77 -13.79 9.37
CA PRO A 15 -24.98 -14.59 9.05
C PRO A 15 -26.33 -13.91 9.38
N SER A 16 -26.33 -12.71 9.96
CA SER A 16 -27.55 -11.97 10.31
C SER A 16 -28.17 -11.15 9.16
N GLY A 17 -27.64 -11.18 7.93
CA GLY A 17 -28.19 -10.41 6.79
C GLY A 17 -28.13 -8.88 6.93
N LYS A 18 -27.65 -8.38 8.07
CA LYS A 18 -27.30 -6.98 8.27
C LYS A 18 -25.86 -6.82 7.83
N VAL A 19 -25.64 -6.36 6.60
CA VAL A 19 -24.35 -5.77 6.21
C VAL A 19 -24.18 -4.57 7.13
N SER A 20 -23.42 -4.73 8.22
CA SER A 20 -23.01 -3.60 9.02
C SER A 20 -22.16 -2.74 8.11
N ARG A 21 -22.72 -1.65 7.57
CA ARG A 21 -21.95 -0.64 6.85
C ARG A 21 -20.76 -0.32 7.76
N ALA A 22 -19.55 -0.61 7.29
CA ALA A 22 -18.34 -0.26 8.02
C ALA A 22 -18.44 1.22 8.36
N ARG A 23 -18.51 1.54 9.66
CA ARG A 23 -18.64 2.93 10.12
C ARG A 23 -17.25 3.54 10.08
N PHE A 24 -16.94 4.25 9.01
CA PHE A 24 -15.71 5.03 8.91
C PHE A 24 -15.84 6.36 9.67
N PRO A 25 -14.73 6.93 10.18
CA PRO A 25 -14.73 8.30 10.69
C PRO A 25 -15.21 9.30 9.61
N ASN A 26 -15.92 10.36 10.00
CA ASN A 26 -16.54 11.32 9.08
C ASN A 26 -15.57 11.96 8.06
N LYS A 27 -14.28 12.09 8.42
CA LYS A 27 -13.25 12.67 7.54
C LYS A 27 -12.82 11.73 6.41
N PHE A 28 -12.88 10.41 6.61
CA PHE A 28 -12.46 9.41 5.63
C PHE A 28 -13.21 9.52 4.28
N PRO A 29 -14.56 9.48 4.23
CA PRO A 29 -15.27 9.59 2.95
C PRO A 29 -15.04 10.94 2.27
N ARG A 30 -14.82 12.02 3.04
CA ARG A 30 -14.49 13.35 2.49
C ARG A 30 -13.14 13.34 1.77
N ILE A 31 -12.13 12.67 2.35
CA ILE A 31 -10.81 12.54 1.71
C ILE A 31 -10.92 11.74 0.42
N LEU A 32 -11.67 10.62 0.43
CA LEU A 32 -11.84 9.78 -0.76
C LEU A 32 -12.54 10.51 -1.92
N GLN A 33 -13.48 11.41 -1.62
CA GLN A 33 -14.18 12.22 -2.63
C GLN A 33 -13.26 13.17 -3.41
N ASN A 34 -12.09 13.51 -2.86
CA ASN A 34 -11.13 14.38 -3.55
C ASN A 34 -10.41 13.68 -4.72
N GLY A 35 -10.61 12.37 -4.89
CA GLY A 35 -9.95 11.58 -5.94
C GLY A 35 -8.49 11.26 -5.61
N ALA A 36 -7.83 10.56 -6.55
CA ALA A 36 -6.42 10.25 -6.42
C ALA A 36 -5.54 11.50 -6.64
N PRO A 37 -4.45 11.68 -5.87
CA PRO A 37 -3.52 12.78 -6.08
C PRO A 37 -2.79 12.64 -7.43
N SER A 38 -2.27 13.76 -7.95
CA SER A 38 -1.46 13.75 -9.18
C SER A 38 -0.22 12.88 -9.04
N LEU A 39 0.34 12.41 -10.16
CA LEU A 39 1.57 11.61 -10.16
C LEU A 39 2.73 12.34 -9.48
N GLU A 40 2.84 13.65 -9.66
CA GLU A 40 3.88 14.46 -9.00
C GLU A 40 3.79 14.36 -7.47
N VAL A 41 2.57 14.46 -6.91
CA VAL A 41 2.34 14.29 -5.47
C VAL A 41 2.65 12.87 -5.05
N GLN A 42 2.21 11.86 -5.80
CA GLN A 42 2.54 10.46 -5.50
C GLN A 42 4.07 10.25 -5.45
N LEU A 43 4.83 10.82 -6.39
CA LEU A 43 6.29 10.69 -6.45
C LEU A 43 7.02 11.42 -5.31
N LYS A 44 6.47 12.55 -4.83
CA LYS A 44 6.96 13.24 -3.63
C LYS A 44 6.80 12.38 -2.37
N HIS A 45 5.76 11.54 -2.31
CA HIS A 45 5.45 10.67 -1.18
C HIS A 45 5.84 9.19 -1.39
N ALA A 46 6.55 8.89 -2.48
CA ALA A 46 7.03 7.56 -2.84
C ALA A 46 8.07 7.00 -1.85
N TRP A 47 8.57 5.79 -2.10
CA TRP A 47 9.65 5.18 -1.33
C TRP A 47 10.92 6.03 -1.35
N ASN A 48 11.63 6.06 -0.22
CA ASN A 48 12.87 6.82 -0.08
C ASN A 48 14.09 5.96 -0.43
N PRO A 49 14.76 6.19 -1.58
CA PRO A 49 15.95 5.42 -1.95
C PRO A 49 17.15 5.69 -1.02
N ASN A 50 17.18 6.85 -0.35
CA ASN A 50 18.26 7.20 0.59
C ASN A 50 18.04 6.58 1.98
N ASP A 51 16.87 5.98 2.22
CA ASP A 51 16.47 5.34 3.47
C ASP A 51 15.96 3.92 3.17
N CYS A 52 16.81 3.18 2.45
CA CYS A 52 16.53 1.89 1.88
C CYS A 52 17.64 0.91 2.28
N PRO A 53 17.31 -0.26 2.88
CA PRO A 53 18.28 -1.32 3.11
C PRO A 53 18.96 -1.77 1.82
N LYS A 54 20.19 -2.29 1.92
CA LYS A 54 20.99 -2.72 0.75
C LYS A 54 20.31 -3.80 -0.11
N ASP A 55 19.48 -4.63 0.50
CA ASP A 55 18.77 -5.73 -0.17
C ASP A 55 17.43 -5.32 -0.79
N LEU A 56 17.06 -4.04 -0.66
CA LEU A 56 15.95 -3.42 -1.36
C LEU A 56 16.49 -2.41 -2.38
N LYS A 57 15.77 -2.26 -3.49
CA LYS A 57 16.08 -1.24 -4.51
C LYS A 57 14.81 -0.58 -5.01
N VAL A 58 14.70 0.74 -4.88
CA VAL A 58 13.65 1.50 -5.56
C VAL A 58 13.90 1.48 -7.07
N LYS A 59 12.88 1.16 -7.86
CA LYS A 59 12.98 1.10 -9.32
C LYS A 59 13.11 2.51 -9.89
N THR A 60 14.12 2.76 -10.71
CA THR A 60 14.35 4.09 -11.32
C THR A 60 13.32 4.42 -12.40
N ASP A 61 12.85 3.40 -13.13
CA ASP A 61 11.79 3.46 -14.15
C ASP A 61 10.38 3.50 -13.54
N ALA A 62 10.22 3.04 -12.30
CA ALA A 62 8.93 2.98 -11.60
C ALA A 62 9.08 3.32 -10.11
N PRO A 63 9.28 4.61 -9.74
CA PRO A 63 9.68 4.99 -8.39
C PRO A 63 8.66 4.74 -7.27
N LEU A 64 7.43 4.36 -7.63
CA LEU A 64 6.39 3.91 -6.68
C LEU A 64 6.57 2.44 -6.25
N THR A 65 7.54 1.74 -6.84
CA THR A 65 7.80 0.32 -6.63
C THR A 65 9.24 0.10 -6.18
N PHE A 66 9.43 -0.81 -5.22
CA PHE A 66 10.75 -1.34 -4.88
C PHE A 66 10.84 -2.83 -5.22
N HIS A 67 12.06 -3.29 -5.44
CA HIS A 67 12.42 -4.69 -5.61
C HIS A 67 13.16 -5.18 -4.36
N ARG A 68 12.90 -6.41 -3.94
CA ARG A 68 13.62 -7.11 -2.86
C ARG A 68 14.43 -8.25 -3.45
N ASN A 69 15.72 -8.31 -3.12
CA ASN A 69 16.58 -9.42 -3.50
C ASN A 69 16.13 -10.73 -2.83
N PRO A 70 16.19 -11.89 -3.51
CA PRO A 70 15.74 -13.17 -2.96
C PRO A 70 16.74 -13.73 -1.94
N ILE A 71 16.76 -13.16 -0.74
CA ILE A 71 17.61 -13.60 0.38
C ILE A 71 16.78 -14.45 1.36
N ALA A 72 17.22 -15.67 1.65
CA ALA A 72 16.59 -16.57 2.60
C ALA A 72 16.67 -16.02 4.04
N GLU A 73 15.71 -16.40 4.89
CA GLU A 73 15.68 -16.04 6.32
C GLU A 73 15.90 -14.54 6.62
N SER A 74 15.36 -13.64 5.78
CA SER A 74 15.56 -12.20 5.92
C SER A 74 14.26 -11.41 5.86
N THR A 75 14.17 -10.37 6.70
CA THR A 75 13.04 -9.43 6.76
C THR A 75 13.53 -8.01 6.51
N HIS A 76 12.82 -7.27 5.65
CA HIS A 76 13.19 -5.90 5.27
C HIS A 76 11.97 -4.97 5.32
N GLY A 77 12.23 -3.69 5.58
CA GLY A 77 11.25 -2.61 5.46
C GLY A 77 11.87 -1.39 4.77
N ILE A 78 11.02 -0.52 4.24
CA ILE A 78 11.41 0.74 3.59
C ILE A 78 10.41 1.83 3.95
N ARG A 79 10.91 3.04 4.23
CA ARG A 79 10.06 4.21 4.51
C ARG A 79 9.75 5.00 3.25
N GLY A 80 8.63 5.72 3.28
CA GLY A 80 8.35 6.78 2.30
C GLY A 80 9.26 7.99 2.51
N LYS A 81 9.33 8.88 1.52
CA LYS A 81 10.12 10.12 1.58
C LYS A 81 9.61 11.10 2.65
N GLN A 82 8.30 11.12 2.88
CA GLN A 82 7.64 12.09 3.76
C GLN A 82 7.26 11.48 5.10
N GLY A 83 7.65 12.13 6.19
CA GLY A 83 7.12 11.89 7.53
C GLY A 83 5.93 12.81 7.81
N TYR A 84 4.87 12.28 8.42
CA TYR A 84 3.69 13.05 8.80
C TYR A 84 3.65 13.25 10.32
N SER A 85 3.57 14.50 10.77
CA SER A 85 3.43 14.87 12.18
C SER A 85 2.03 15.38 12.55
N GLY A 86 1.11 15.44 11.58
CA GLY A 86 -0.28 15.84 11.74
C GLY A 86 -1.11 15.43 10.52
N GLY A 87 -2.45 15.47 10.63
CA GLY A 87 -3.34 15.02 9.57
C GLY A 87 -4.81 14.91 9.95
#